data_AF-A0A847HBD3-F1
#
_entry.id   AF-A0A847HBD3-F1
#
_cell.length_a   1.000
_cell.length_b   1.000
_cell.length_c   1.000
_cell.angle_alpha   90.00
_cell.angle_beta   90.00
_cell.angle_gamma   90.00
#
_symmetry.space_group_name_H-M   'P 1'
#
loop_
_entity.id
_entity.type
_entity.pdbx_description
1 polymer ?
#
loop_
_entity_poly.entity_id
_entity_poly.type
_entity_poly.pdbx_seq_one_letter_code
_entity_poly.pdbx_strand_id
1 'polypeptide(L)' 'MIYLDTEDHLFLARDYTDITSQLLEHFMVEDDEDLRALAAACLRCTDLDVMIAHTEG' A
#
# COMPACT_ATOMS: atom_id res chain seq x y z
N MET A 1 -14.64 -12.51 1.51
CA MET A 1 -13.62 -13.06 2.42
C MET A 1 -12.35 -13.25 1.62
N ILE A 2 -11.30 -12.56 2.05
CA ILE A 2 -9.97 -12.55 1.45
C ILE A 2 -9.03 -13.15 2.50
N TYR A 3 -8.17 -14.05 2.06
CA TYR A 3 -7.18 -14.71 2.88
C TYR A 3 -5.83 -14.53 2.20
N LEU A 4 -4.89 -13.89 2.90
CA LEU A 4 -3.52 -13.68 2.45
C LEU A 4 -2.59 -14.22 3.52
N ASP A 5 -1.74 -15.15 3.11
CA ASP A 5 -0.74 -15.80 3.95
C ASP A 5 0.63 -15.40 3.39
N THR A 6 1.38 -14.61 4.15
CA THR A 6 2.76 -14.24 3.85
C THR A 6 3.70 -15.00 4.80
N GLU A 7 5.01 -14.96 4.55
CA GLU A 7 5.98 -15.64 5.43
C GLU A 7 5.93 -15.09 6.87
N ASP A 8 5.54 -13.83 7.04
CA ASP A 8 5.58 -13.12 8.32
C ASP A 8 4.19 -12.88 8.92
N HIS A 9 3.15 -12.78 8.10
CA HIS A 9 1.83 -12.28 8.51
C HIS A 9 0.68 -13.03 7.86
N LEU A 10 -0.38 -13.21 8.66
CA LEU A 10 -1.65 -13.76 8.22
C LEU A 10 -2.72 -12.67 8.22
N PHE A 11 -3.33 -12.44 7.06
CA PHE A 11 -4.41 -11.48 6.91
C PHE A 11 -5.73 -12.18 6.58
N LEU A 12 -6.77 -11.81 7.34
CA LEU A 12 -8.14 -12.26 7.12
C LEU A 12 -9.03 -11.04 7.02
N ALA A 13 -9.64 -10.84 5.85
CA ALA A 13 -10.45 -9.65 5.58
C ALA A 13 -11.80 -10.02 4.97
N ARG A 14 -12.81 -9.19 5.24
CA ARG A 14 -14.16 -9.39 4.69
C ARG A 14 -14.23 -8.99 3.23
N ASP A 15 -13.56 -7.90 2.87
CA ASP A 15 -13.55 -7.27 1.57
C ASP A 15 -12.22 -6.56 1.27
N TYR A 16 -12.13 -5.91 0.11
CA TYR A 16 -10.94 -5.21 -0.34
C TYR A 16 -10.59 -3.98 0.50
N THR A 17 -11.56 -3.31 1.11
CA THR A 17 -11.29 -2.15 1.97
C THR A 17 -10.62 -2.61 3.25
N ASP A 18 -11.16 -3.68 3.86
CA ASP A 18 -10.65 -4.30 5.08
C ASP A 18 -9.21 -4.82 4.89
N ILE A 19 -8.93 -5.53 3.78
CA ILE A 19 -7.57 -6.02 3.53
C ILE A 19 -6.59 -4.89 3.22
N THR A 20 -7.01 -3.85 2.50
CA THR A 20 -6.14 -2.71 2.20
C THR A 20 -5.79 -1.96 3.48
N SER A 21 -6.74 -1.74 4.40
CA SER A 21 -6.44 -1.15 5.71
C SER A 21 -5.45 -2.00 6.51
N GLN A 22 -5.64 -3.32 6.58
CA GLN A 22 -4.70 -4.19 7.27
C GLN A 22 -3.31 -4.18 6.63
N LEU A 23 -3.21 -4.24 5.30
CA LEU A 23 -1.93 -4.17 4.61
C LEU A 23 -1.24 -2.83 4.84
N LEU A 24 -1.98 -1.72 4.85
CA LEU A 24 -1.46 -0.38 5.14
C LEU A 24 -0.88 -0.25 6.56
N GLU A 25 -1.41 -0.95 7.56
CA GLU A 25 -0.86 -0.94 8.93
C GLU A 25 0.50 -1.62 9.01
N HIS A 26 0.78 -2.57 8.12
CA HIS A 26 2.04 -3.30 8.03
C HIS A 26 2.98 -2.73 6.96
N PHE A 27 2.48 -1.85 6.09
CA PHE A 27 3.29 -1.21 5.06
C PHE A 27 4.07 -0.06 5.67
N MET A 28 5.37 -0.26 5.87
CA MET A 28 6.26 0.83 6.25
C MET A 28 6.61 1.63 4.99
N VAL A 29 6.31 2.94 5.01
CA VAL A 29 6.79 3.88 4.01
C VAL A 29 8.07 4.47 4.56
N GLU A 30 9.22 3.94 4.14
CA GLU A 30 10.53 4.41 4.62
C GLU A 30 11.10 5.48 3.69
N ASP A 31 10.74 5.45 2.41
CA ASP A 31 11.20 6.40 1.40
C ASP A 31 10.13 6.75 0.33
N ASP A 32 10.54 7.57 -0.63
CA ASP A 32 9.70 7.99 -1.75
C ASP A 32 9.36 6.83 -2.70
N GLU A 33 10.17 5.77 -2.78
CA GLU A 33 9.89 4.61 -3.63
C GLU A 33 8.72 3.78 -3.04
N ASP A 34 8.75 3.53 -1.74
CA ASP A 34 7.66 2.89 -1.01
C ASP A 34 6.36 3.70 -1.13
N LEU A 35 6.46 5.03 -0.96
CA LEU A 35 5.32 5.92 -1.07
C LEU A 35 4.72 5.89 -2.49
N ARG A 36 5.58 5.84 -3.51
CA ARG A 36 5.17 5.80 -4.92
C ARG A 36 4.49 4.48 -5.27
N ALA A 37 5.06 3.36 -4.81
CA ALA A 37 4.49 2.03 -5.00
C ALA A 37 3.11 1.92 -4.33
N LEU A 38 2.98 2.47 -3.11
CA LEU A 38 1.72 2.48 -2.39
C LEU A 38 0.65 3.33 -3.10
N ALA A 39 1.02 4.54 -3.53
CA ALA A 39 0.13 5.42 -4.26
C ALA A 39 -0.34 4.78 -5.58
N ALA A 40 0.56 4.12 -6.31
CA ALA A 40 0.23 3.42 -7.55
C ALA A 40 -0.76 2.27 -7.32
N ALA A 41 -0.55 1.47 -6.27
CA ALA A 41 -1.46 0.40 -5.87
C ALA A 41 -2.85 0.94 -5.50
N CYS A 42 -2.92 2.02 -4.71
CA CYS A 42 -4.17 2.66 -4.31
C CYS A 42 -4.95 3.25 -5.50
N LEU A 43 -4.25 3.89 -6.44
CA LEU A 43 -4.82 4.55 -7.61
C LEU A 43 -5.04 3.59 -8.79
N ARG A 44 -4.62 2.32 -8.66
CA ARG A 44 -4.65 1.31 -9.72
C ARG A 44 -3.93 1.77 -11.00
N CYS A 45 -2.77 2.40 -10.83
CA CYS A 45 -1.90 2.85 -11.93
C CYS A 45 -0.50 2.25 -11.77
N THR A 46 0.42 2.61 -12.66
CA THR A 46 1.83 2.27 -12.50
C THR A 46 2.54 3.28 -11.61
N ASP A 47 3.69 2.90 -11.06
CA ASP A 47 4.58 3.79 -10.31
C ASP A 47 5.08 4.97 -11.18
N LEU A 48 5.26 4.75 -12.48
CA LEU A 48 5.61 5.78 -13.47
C LEU A 48 4.53 6.88 -13.58
N ASP A 49 3.28 6.58 -13.27
CA ASP A 49 2.17 7.53 -13.32
C ASP A 49 2.08 8.41 -12.05
N VAL A 50 2.83 8.06 -11.00
CA VAL A 50 2.83 8.78 -9.72
C VAL A 50 4.00 9.75 -9.67
N MET A 51 3.76 10.99 -9.26
CA MET A 51 4.81 11.98 -9.00
C MET A 51 4.70 12.46 -7.56
N ILE A 52 5.78 12.31 -6.79
CA ILE A 52 5.89 12.83 -5.42
C ILE A 52 6.49 14.23 -5.50
N ALA A 53 5.82 15.20 -4.89
CA ALA A 53 6.29 16.58 -4.81
C ALA A 53 6.45 16.96 -3.34
N HIS A 54 7.68 17.24 -2.94
CA HIS A 54 7.97 17.82 -1.63
C HIS A 54 7.75 19.32 -1.70
N THR A 55 6.82 19.84 -0.91
CA THR A 55 6.69 21.29 -0.74
C THR A 55 7.65 21.72 0.36
N GLU A 56 8.64 22.55 0.04
CA GLU A 56 9.41 23.25 1.06
C GLU A 56 8.46 24.17 1.84
N GLY A 57 8.45 24.03 3.17
CA GLY A 57 7.72 24.90 4.09
C GLY A 57 8.54 26.08 4.55
#